data_AF-A0A831YQZ6-F1
#
_entry.id   AF-A0A831YQZ6-F1
#
_cell.length_a   1.000
_cell.length_b   1.000
_cell.length_c   1.000
_cell.angle_alpha   90.00
_cell.angle_beta   90.00
_cell.angle_gamma   90.00
#
_symmetry.space_group_name_H-M   'P 1'
#
loop_
_entity.id
_entity.type
_entity.pdbx_description
1 polymer ?
#
loop_
_entity_poly.entity_id
_entity_poly.type
_entity_poly.pdbx_seq_one_letter_code
_entity_poly.pdbx_strand_id
1 'polypeptide(L)'
;NKLHPIPYYDTAGAARMLAEERPPSAAAIASRLAADLYDLQIIKENIEDFPHNITRFMVFAREPREEKGTKCSVVFSTAHKAGTLFQALEVFARHNINLTRIESLPNLRGEFAFFLDFEGDQHEPHVQKALEEARRITRDFRLLGCYNEINVE
;
A
#
# COMPACT_ATOMS: atom_id res chain seq x y z
N ASN A 1 -14.38 -9.04 -30.24
CA ASN A 1 -15.26 -10.02 -29.55
C ASN A 1 -16.59 -9.33 -29.23
N LYS A 2 -17.73 -9.94 -29.54
CA LYS A 2 -19.06 -9.39 -29.19
C LYS A 2 -19.41 -9.77 -27.74
N LEU A 3 -18.61 -9.31 -26.78
CA LEU A 3 -18.84 -9.56 -25.34
C LEU A 3 -19.48 -8.33 -24.70
N HIS A 4 -20.42 -8.56 -23.79
CA HIS A 4 -21.09 -7.51 -23.02
C HIS A 4 -20.57 -7.54 -21.58
N PRO A 5 -19.94 -6.46 -21.07
CA PRO A 5 -19.44 -6.44 -19.69
C PRO A 5 -20.60 -6.39 -18.70
N ILE A 6 -20.55 -7.24 -17.68
CA ILE A 6 -21.52 -7.25 -16.58
C ILE A 6 -20.74 -7.01 -15.28
N PRO A 7 -21.03 -5.93 -14.53
CA PRO A 7 -20.37 -5.70 -13.26
C PRO A 7 -20.79 -6.76 -12.25
N TYR A 8 -19.86 -7.15 -11.40
CA TYR A 8 -20.09 -8.07 -10.30
C TYR A 8 -19.45 -7.54 -9.03
N TYR A 9 -19.84 -8.08 -7.87
CA TYR A 9 -19.42 -7.56 -6.57
C TYR A 9 -17.89 -7.60 -6.39
N ASP A 10 -17.27 -8.71 -6.76
CA ASP A 10 -15.82 -8.88 -6.80
C ASP A 10 -15.42 -9.95 -7.83
N THR A 11 -14.12 -10.04 -8.14
CA THR A 11 -13.58 -10.93 -9.19
C THR A 11 -13.68 -12.40 -8.83
N ALA A 12 -13.46 -12.78 -7.57
CA ALA A 12 -13.56 -14.17 -7.12
C ALA A 12 -15.03 -14.62 -7.01
N GLY A 13 -15.93 -13.71 -6.61
CA GLY A 13 -17.37 -13.91 -6.57
C GLY A 13 -17.95 -14.11 -7.97
N ALA A 14 -17.43 -13.41 -8.98
CA ALA A 14 -17.83 -13.63 -10.37
C ALA A 14 -17.46 -15.05 -10.85
N ALA A 15 -16.27 -15.54 -10.48
CA ALA A 15 -15.86 -16.93 -10.73
C ALA A 15 -16.77 -17.92 -9.99
N ARG A 16 -17.05 -17.70 -8.70
CA ARG A 16 -17.96 -18.55 -7.93
C ARG A 16 -19.35 -18.65 -8.58
N MET A 17 -19.93 -17.51 -8.95
CA MET A 17 -21.24 -17.47 -9.62
C MET A 17 -21.23 -18.28 -10.92
N LEU A 18 -20.17 -18.15 -11.73
CA LEU A 18 -20.04 -18.92 -12.96
C LEU A 18 -20.02 -20.44 -12.70
N ALA A 19 -19.36 -20.88 -11.63
CA ALA A 19 -19.28 -22.28 -11.24
C ALA A 19 -20.61 -22.84 -10.71
N GLU A 20 -21.33 -22.05 -9.90
CA GLU A 20 -22.58 -22.43 -9.23
C GLU A 20 -23.79 -22.37 -10.16
N GLU A 21 -23.99 -21.26 -10.87
CA GLU A 21 -25.20 -21.01 -11.67
C GLU A 21 -25.07 -21.51 -13.11
N ARG A 22 -23.84 -21.63 -13.62
CA ARG A 22 -23.52 -22.06 -14.99
C ARG A 22 -24.36 -21.37 -16.08
N PRO A 23 -24.45 -20.02 -16.08
CA PRO A 23 -25.21 -19.31 -17.10
C PRO A 23 -24.65 -19.59 -18.50
N PRO A 24 -25.52 -19.75 -19.52
CA PRO A 24 -25.08 -20.03 -20.87
C PRO A 24 -24.28 -18.85 -21.44
N SER A 25 -23.17 -19.16 -22.13
CA SER A 25 -22.34 -18.16 -22.83
C SER A 25 -21.74 -17.06 -21.94
N ALA A 26 -21.40 -17.40 -20.70
CA ALA A 26 -20.76 -16.49 -19.75
C ALA A 26 -19.28 -16.85 -19.52
N ALA A 27 -18.50 -15.86 -19.14
CA ALA A 27 -17.13 -15.99 -18.67
C ALA A 27 -16.87 -14.97 -17.56
N ALA A 28 -15.89 -15.24 -16.71
CA ALA A 28 -15.48 -14.35 -15.62
C ALA A 28 -14.02 -13.92 -15.82
N ILE A 29 -13.71 -12.68 -15.43
CA ILE A 29 -12.34 -12.19 -15.29
C ILE A 29 -11.98 -12.30 -13.80
N ALA A 30 -11.07 -13.22 -13.48
CA ALA A 30 -10.68 -13.53 -12.12
C ALA A 30 -9.21 -13.98 -12.06
N SER A 31 -8.68 -14.12 -10.84
CA SER A 31 -7.32 -14.63 -10.64
C SER A 31 -7.25 -16.12 -11.00
N ARG A 32 -6.05 -16.60 -11.36
CA ARG A 32 -5.78 -18.03 -11.58
C ARG A 32 -6.16 -18.88 -10.36
N LEU A 33 -5.91 -18.36 -9.15
CA LEU A 33 -6.31 -19.01 -7.90
C LEU A 33 -7.83 -19.23 -7.80
N ALA A 34 -8.65 -18.29 -8.29
CA ALA A 34 -10.11 -18.47 -8.29
C ALA A 34 -10.55 -19.57 -9.27
N ALA A 35 -9.87 -19.71 -10.42
CA ALA A 35 -10.13 -20.81 -11.34
C ALA A 35 -9.82 -22.16 -10.69
N ASP A 36 -8.67 -22.28 -10.01
CA ASP A 36 -8.29 -23.49 -9.27
C ASP A 36 -9.27 -23.82 -8.14
N LEU A 37 -9.72 -22.80 -7.38
CA LEU A 37 -10.63 -22.96 -6.24
C LEU A 37 -12.03 -23.44 -6.65
N TYR A 38 -12.53 -22.97 -7.80
CA TYR A 38 -13.89 -23.25 -8.27
C TYR A 38 -13.96 -24.26 -9.43
N ASP A 39 -12.85 -24.94 -9.73
CA ASP A 39 -12.73 -25.93 -10.81
C ASP A 39 -13.21 -25.38 -12.17
N LEU A 40 -12.76 -24.17 -12.50
CA LEU A 40 -13.10 -23.50 -13.76
C LEU A 40 -11.96 -23.60 -14.77
N GLN A 41 -12.32 -23.73 -16.05
CA GLN A 41 -11.36 -23.71 -17.13
C GLN A 41 -10.93 -22.28 -17.49
N ILE A 42 -9.62 -22.04 -17.52
CA ILE A 42 -9.04 -20.80 -18.05
C ILE A 42 -9.07 -20.86 -19.58
N ILE A 43 -9.84 -19.96 -20.21
CA ILE A 43 -9.98 -19.89 -21.67
C ILE A 43 -8.96 -18.96 -22.33
N LYS A 44 -8.39 -18.02 -21.57
CA LYS A 44 -7.35 -17.08 -22.01
C LYS A 44 -6.63 -16.50 -20.80
N GLU A 45 -5.30 -16.52 -20.82
CA GLU A 45 -4.43 -15.94 -19.80
C GLU A 45 -3.96 -14.53 -20.17
N ASN A 46 -3.50 -13.77 -19.17
CA ASN A 46 -2.84 -12.47 -19.31
C ASN A 46 -3.63 -11.50 -20.23
N ILE A 47 -4.90 -11.29 -19.89
CA ILE A 47 -5.85 -10.50 -20.68
C ILE A 47 -5.90 -9.02 -20.27
N GLU A 48 -5.14 -8.64 -19.26
CA GLU A 48 -4.99 -7.26 -18.81
C GLU A 48 -4.29 -6.39 -19.87
N ASP A 49 -4.69 -5.12 -19.94
CA ASP A 49 -4.07 -4.16 -20.86
C ASP A 49 -2.65 -3.77 -20.44
N PHE A 50 -2.35 -3.84 -19.13
CA PHE A 50 -1.08 -3.42 -18.54
C PHE A 50 -0.41 -4.60 -17.81
N PRO A 51 0.66 -5.19 -18.37
CA PRO A 51 1.30 -6.38 -17.79
C PRO A 51 2.02 -6.09 -16.47
N HIS A 52 2.37 -4.84 -16.20
CA HIS A 52 3.04 -4.41 -14.96
C HIS A 52 2.05 -3.84 -13.92
N ASN A 53 0.88 -4.47 -13.78
CA ASN A 53 -0.11 -4.10 -12.78
C ASN A 53 0.18 -4.80 -11.43
N ILE A 54 0.97 -4.14 -10.57
CA ILE A 54 1.44 -4.69 -9.30
C ILE A 54 0.66 -4.08 -8.14
N THR A 55 0.21 -4.93 -7.21
CA THR A 55 -0.38 -4.49 -5.94
C THR A 55 0.61 -4.71 -4.81
N ARG A 56 1.00 -3.62 -4.11
CA ARG A 56 1.84 -3.70 -2.90
C ARG A 56 0.97 -4.02 -1.69
N PHE A 57 1.35 -5.04 -0.93
CA PHE A 57 0.69 -5.42 0.32
C PHE A 57 1.55 -5.03 1.53
N MET A 58 0.89 -4.72 2.65
CA MET A 58 1.53 -4.56 3.96
C MET A 58 1.05 -5.66 4.89
N VAL A 59 1.97 -6.31 5.59
CA VAL A 59 1.67 -7.33 6.60
C VAL A 59 1.78 -6.68 7.98
N PHE A 60 0.68 -6.67 8.72
CA PHE A 60 0.61 -6.06 10.05
C PHE A 60 0.68 -7.13 11.14
N ALA A 61 1.37 -6.79 12.24
CA ALA A 61 1.40 -7.57 13.46
C ALA A 61 1.01 -6.68 14.65
N ARG A 62 0.48 -7.30 15.70
CA ARG A 62 0.10 -6.57 16.93
C ARG A 62 1.32 -6.15 17.74
N GLU A 63 2.30 -7.05 17.84
CA GLU A 63 3.55 -6.82 18.56
C GLU A 63 4.65 -6.38 17.60
N PRO A 64 5.58 -5.51 18.04
CA PRO A 64 6.71 -5.11 17.24
C PRO A 64 7.62 -6.32 16.95
N ARG A 65 8.21 -6.35 15.76
CA ARG A 65 9.28 -7.30 15.44
C ARG A 65 10.61 -6.80 16.01
N GLU A 66 11.42 -7.74 16.49
CA GLU A 66 12.80 -7.46 16.95
C GLU A 66 13.80 -7.38 15.79
N GLU A 67 13.45 -7.93 14.62
CA GLU A 67 14.29 -7.92 13.44
C GLU A 67 14.54 -6.49 12.93
N LYS A 68 15.79 -6.22 12.53
CA LYS A 68 16.15 -4.96 11.89
C LYS A 68 15.43 -4.82 10.55
N GLY A 69 14.76 -3.69 10.34
CA GLY A 69 14.16 -3.32 9.06
C GLY A 69 15.14 -2.57 8.15
N THR A 70 14.78 -2.46 6.88
CA THR A 70 15.49 -1.59 5.91
C THR A 70 14.63 -0.41 5.46
N LYS A 71 13.32 -0.44 5.78
CA LYS A 71 12.36 0.62 5.48
C LYS A 71 11.46 0.83 6.69
N CYS A 72 11.06 2.06 6.95
CA CYS A 72 10.08 2.39 7.98
C CYS A 72 8.93 3.20 7.39
N SER A 73 7.74 3.04 7.97
CA SER A 73 6.57 3.86 7.64
C SER A 73 6.17 4.73 8.82
N VAL A 74 5.90 6.01 8.56
CA VAL A 74 5.33 6.94 9.54
C VAL A 74 4.06 7.57 9.00
N VAL A 75 3.17 7.95 9.91
CA VAL A 75 2.03 8.81 9.62
C VAL A 75 2.09 10.04 10.51
N PHE A 76 1.81 11.20 9.94
CA PHE A 76 1.72 12.46 10.68
C PHE A 76 0.79 13.43 9.96
N SER A 77 0.29 14.43 10.67
CA SER A 77 -0.44 15.55 10.07
C SER A 77 0.38 16.83 10.19
N THR A 78 0.18 17.76 9.26
CA THR A 78 0.75 19.12 9.38
C THR A 78 -0.38 20.14 9.46
N ALA A 79 -0.09 21.33 9.99
CA ALA A 79 -1.04 22.44 9.89
C ALA A 79 -1.28 22.76 8.40
N HIS A 80 -2.52 23.11 8.03
CA HIS A 80 -2.83 23.49 6.65
C HIS A 80 -2.32 24.90 6.33
N LYS A 81 -1.00 25.04 6.23
CA LYS A 81 -0.25 26.26 5.95
C LYS A 81 0.92 25.97 5.01
N ALA A 82 1.25 26.94 4.16
CA ALA A 82 2.38 26.84 3.24
C ALA A 82 3.69 26.52 3.99
N GLY A 83 4.51 25.65 3.39
CA GLY A 83 5.82 25.27 3.92
C GLY A 83 5.83 24.22 5.04
N THR A 84 4.68 23.90 5.64
CA THR A 84 4.64 22.95 6.78
C THR A 84 5.04 21.53 6.40
N LEU A 85 4.62 21.04 5.23
CA LEU A 85 5.09 19.74 4.72
C LEU A 85 6.59 19.79 4.39
N PHE A 86 7.05 20.87 3.75
CA PHE A 86 8.46 21.04 3.43
C PHE A 86 9.34 20.96 4.69
N GLN A 87 8.95 21.64 5.78
CA GLN A 87 9.66 21.57 7.06
C GLN A 87 9.74 20.14 7.61
N ALA A 88 8.67 19.34 7.47
CA ALA A 88 8.66 17.94 7.86
C ALA A 88 9.64 17.10 7.02
N LEU A 89 9.64 17.28 5.69
CA LEU A 89 10.52 16.53 4.79
C LEU A 89 12.00 16.96 4.91
N GLU A 90 12.25 18.23 5.19
CA GLU A 90 13.59 18.79 5.43
C GLU A 90 14.28 18.12 6.61
N VAL A 91 13.54 17.66 7.64
CA VAL A 91 14.11 16.87 8.73
C VAL A 91 14.79 15.61 8.19
N PHE A 92 14.08 14.81 7.40
CA PHE A 92 14.63 13.57 6.84
C PHE A 92 15.83 13.85 5.92
N ALA A 93 15.75 14.90 5.09
CA ALA A 93 16.85 15.32 4.24
C ALA A 93 18.11 15.72 5.02
N ARG A 94 17.98 16.50 6.11
CA ARG A 94 19.11 16.91 6.96
C ARG A 94 19.80 15.75 7.66
N HIS A 95 19.06 14.69 7.96
CA HIS A 95 19.61 13.45 8.52
C HIS A 95 20.05 12.44 7.44
N ASN A 96 20.05 12.84 6.17
CA ASN A 96 20.43 12.02 5.01
C ASN A 96 19.62 10.71 4.89
N ILE A 97 18.31 10.81 5.11
CA ILE A 97 17.36 9.69 5.04
C ILE A 97 16.59 9.76 3.71
N ASN A 98 16.70 8.69 2.91
CA ASN A 98 16.01 8.63 1.63
C ASN A 98 14.52 8.31 1.81
N LEU A 99 13.65 9.04 1.12
CA LEU A 99 12.20 8.83 1.13
C LEU A 99 11.82 7.95 -0.07
N THR A 100 11.00 6.93 0.15
CA THR A 100 10.59 5.98 -0.92
C THR A 100 9.12 6.11 -1.30
N ARG A 101 8.30 6.74 -0.45
CA ARG A 101 6.89 7.01 -0.74
C ARG A 101 6.41 8.19 0.08
N ILE A 102 5.60 9.05 -0.51
CA ILE A 102 4.83 10.07 0.20
C ILE A 102 3.42 10.16 -0.39
N GLU A 103 2.42 10.09 0.47
CA GLU A 103 1.02 10.22 0.08
C GLU A 103 0.27 11.12 1.06
N SER A 104 -0.58 11.99 0.52
CA SER A 104 -1.53 12.75 1.31
C SER A 104 -2.84 11.98 1.46
N LEU A 105 -3.30 11.87 2.69
CA LEU A 105 -4.57 11.26 3.06
C LEU A 105 -5.50 12.38 3.56
N PRO A 106 -6.70 12.53 2.98
CA PRO A 106 -7.67 13.50 3.48
C PRO A 106 -8.09 13.11 4.89
N ASN A 107 -7.97 14.03 5.86
CA ASN A 107 -8.50 13.80 7.20
C ASN A 107 -9.89 14.44 7.35
N LEU A 108 -10.69 13.92 8.28
CA LEU A 108 -12.08 14.35 8.52
C LEU A 108 -12.22 15.82 8.96
N ARG A 109 -11.12 16.50 9.33
CA ARG A 109 -11.07 17.87 9.83
C ARG A 109 -10.55 18.88 8.80
N GLY A 110 -10.29 18.46 7.55
CA GLY A 110 -9.73 19.33 6.52
C GLY A 110 -8.23 19.60 6.67
N GLU A 111 -7.53 18.87 7.56
CA GLU A 111 -6.06 18.80 7.55
C GLU A 111 -5.62 17.59 6.72
N PHE A 112 -4.39 17.60 6.24
CA PHE A 112 -3.82 16.46 5.52
C PHE A 112 -2.99 15.62 6.49
N ALA A 113 -3.31 14.33 6.57
CA ALA A 113 -2.37 13.35 7.08
C ALA A 113 -1.44 12.95 5.94
N PHE A 114 -0.21 12.61 6.26
CA PHE A 114 0.81 12.17 5.34
C PHE A 114 1.26 10.78 5.76
N PHE A 115 1.23 9.86 4.80
CA PHE A 115 1.85 8.55 4.92
C PHE A 115 3.21 8.62 4.21
N LEU A 116 4.27 8.29 4.93
CA LEU A 116 5.64 8.43 4.45
C LEU A 116 6.41 7.14 4.69
N ASP A 117 7.02 6.59 3.63
CA ASP A 117 8.00 5.52 3.74
C ASP A 117 9.40 6.07 3.52
N PHE A 118 10.37 5.58 4.29
CA PHE A 118 11.77 5.98 4.17
C PHE A 118 12.72 4.81 4.46
N GLU A 119 13.93 4.87 3.90
CA GLU A 119 14.99 3.88 4.12
C GLU A 119 15.66 4.07 5.47
N GLY A 120 15.90 2.96 6.18
CA GLY A 120 16.55 2.94 7.48
C GLY A 120 15.81 2.08 8.50
N ASP A 121 16.28 2.15 9.75
CA ASP A 121 15.74 1.41 10.87
C ASP A 121 15.66 2.29 12.13
N GLN A 122 14.66 2.04 12.97
CA GLN A 122 14.41 2.81 14.20
C GLN A 122 15.53 2.70 15.25
N HIS A 123 16.44 1.73 15.14
CA HIS A 123 17.59 1.60 16.06
C HIS A 123 18.80 2.41 15.58
N GLU A 124 18.76 3.00 14.39
CA GLU A 124 19.86 3.79 13.86
C GLU A 124 19.86 5.22 14.46
N PRO A 125 21.00 5.71 14.99
CA PRO A 125 21.02 6.98 15.72
C PRO A 125 20.56 8.19 14.90
N HIS A 126 20.82 8.21 13.59
CA HIS A 126 20.38 9.32 12.73
C HIS A 126 18.87 9.27 12.45
N VAL A 127 18.30 8.07 12.29
CA VAL A 127 16.85 7.86 12.16
C VAL A 127 16.13 8.26 13.44
N GLN A 128 16.64 7.87 14.61
CA GLN A 128 16.05 8.25 15.90
C GLN A 128 15.97 9.78 16.06
N LYS A 129 17.04 10.49 15.74
CA LYS A 129 17.06 11.97 15.77
C LYS A 129 16.05 12.57 14.80
N ALA A 130 15.96 12.05 13.58
CA ALA A 130 14.97 12.51 12.59
C ALA A 130 13.53 12.27 13.09
N LEU A 131 13.24 11.10 13.64
CA LEU A 131 11.92 10.75 14.19
C LEU A 131 11.53 11.67 15.35
N GLU A 132 12.45 11.97 16.27
CA GLU A 132 12.21 12.89 17.38
C GLU A 132 11.93 14.31 16.89
N GLU A 133 12.71 14.80 15.93
CA GLU A 133 12.57 16.14 15.37
C GLU A 133 11.27 16.28 14.58
N ALA A 134 10.95 15.31 13.72
CA ALA A 134 9.70 15.24 12.98
C ALA A 134 8.48 15.20 13.92
N ARG A 135 8.56 14.42 15.01
CA ARG A 135 7.50 14.36 16.03
C ARG A 135 7.24 15.71 16.70
N ARG A 136 8.26 16.57 16.85
CA ARG A 136 8.10 17.90 17.48
C ARG A 136 7.41 18.92 16.58
N ILE A 137 7.62 18.84 15.27
CA ILE A 137 7.12 19.84 14.30
C ILE A 137 5.83 19.41 13.59
N THR A 138 5.42 18.16 13.76
CA THR A 138 4.19 17.61 13.19
C THR A 138 3.15 17.29 14.28
N ARG A 139 1.93 16.92 13.87
CA ARG A 139 0.84 16.49 14.74
C ARG A 139 0.55 15.01 14.53
N ASP A 140 0.04 14.35 15.56
CA ASP A 140 -0.39 12.94 15.49
C ASP A 140 0.67 11.98 14.93
N PHE A 141 1.96 12.30 15.14
CA PHE A 141 3.08 11.54 14.60
C PHE A 141 3.11 10.12 15.18
N ARG A 142 3.06 9.12 14.30
CA ARG A 142 3.16 7.71 14.65
C ARG A 142 4.13 7.01 13.72
N LEU A 143 5.08 6.28 14.32
CA LEU A 143 5.84 5.25 13.62
C LEU A 143 4.96 4.00 13.55
N LEU A 144 4.69 3.53 12.33
CA LEU A 144 3.86 2.34 12.09
C LEU A 144 4.68 1.05 12.16
N GLY A 145 5.99 1.15 11.95
CA GLY A 145 6.95 0.05 12.07
C GLY A 145 8.10 0.20 11.08
N CYS A 146 9.15 -0.56 11.34
CA CYS A 146 10.25 -0.79 10.39
C CYS A 146 10.20 -2.26 9.94
N TYR A 147 10.42 -2.49 8.65
CA TYR A 147 10.19 -3.77 7.98
C TYR A 147 11.17 -3.95 6.82
N ASN A 148 11.23 -5.19 6.33
CA ASN A 148 11.94 -5.54 5.11
C ASN A 148 10.94 -5.64 3.97
N GLU A 149 11.23 -4.98 2.85
CA GLU A 149 10.44 -5.06 1.63
C GLU A 149 10.89 -6.27 0.81
N ILE A 150 9.93 -7.08 0.37
CA ILE A 150 10.17 -8.17 -0.58
C ILE A 150 9.70 -7.66 -1.93
N ASN A 151 10.65 -7.42 -2.83
CA ASN A 151 10.35 -7.13 -4.22
C ASN A 151 10.08 -8.43 -4.95
N VAL A 152 8.92 -8.50 -5.61
CA VAL A 152 8.57 -9.62 -6.48
C VAL A 152 8.94 -9.19 -7.89
N GLU A 153 9.84 -9.94 -8.52
CA GLU A 153 10.21 -9.78 -9.95
C GLU A 153 9.06 -10.22 -10.86
#